data_AF-A0A7V6YI17-F1
#
_entry.id   AF-A0A7V6YI17-F1
#
_cell.length_a   1.000
_cell.length_b   1.000
_cell.length_c   1.000
_cell.angle_alpha   90.00
_cell.angle_beta   90.00
_cell.angle_gamma   90.00
#
_symmetry.space_group_name_H-M   'P 1'
#
loop_
_entity.id
_entity.type
_entity.pdbx_description
1 polymer ?
#
loop_
_entity_poly.entity_id
_entity_poly.type
_entity_poly.pdbx_seq_one_letter_code
_entity_poly.pdbx_strand_id
1 'polypeptide(L)'
;TLQALPLTVNRARPIAEAMVTSGGICLREVNPKTMASKLVANLYFAGEILDIDGFTGGFNLQAAFSTGYLAGQSAALAIKKREGETDARQ
;
A
#
# COMPACT_ATOMS: atom_id res chain seq x y z
N THR A 1 -30.19 -23.14 27.35
CA THR A 1 -29.57 -23.06 26.02
C THR A 1 -28.25 -22.31 26.12
N LEU A 2 -27.20 -22.74 25.41
CA LEU A 2 -25.89 -22.04 25.35
C LEU A 2 -25.93 -20.75 24.49
N GLN A 3 -27.11 -20.17 24.28
CA GLN A 3 -27.32 -19.07 23.33
C GLN A 3 -26.79 -17.72 23.81
N ALA A 4 -26.46 -17.58 25.10
CA ALA A 4 -26.07 -16.31 25.71
C ALA A 4 -25.01 -16.50 26.80
N LEU A 5 -23.89 -17.17 26.47
CA LEU A 5 -22.75 -17.28 27.38
C LEU A 5 -21.97 -15.95 27.37
N PRO A 6 -21.95 -15.17 28.47
CA PRO A 6 -21.20 -13.94 28.52
C PRO A 6 -19.69 -14.24 28.53
N LEU A 7 -18.94 -13.58 27.66
CA LEU A 7 -17.48 -13.64 27.59
C LEU A 7 -16.89 -12.24 27.82
N THR A 8 -15.98 -12.12 28.77
CA THR A 8 -15.26 -10.87 29.03
C THR A 8 -13.99 -10.82 28.17
N VAL A 9 -13.91 -9.82 27.28
CA VAL A 9 -12.72 -9.59 26.46
C VAL A 9 -11.71 -8.77 27.25
N ASN A 10 -10.56 -9.37 27.56
CA ASN A 10 -9.50 -8.69 28.31
C ASN A 10 -8.59 -7.83 27.43
N ARG A 11 -8.18 -8.37 26.26
CA ARG A 11 -7.29 -7.71 25.30
C ARG A 11 -7.20 -8.47 23.98
N ALA A 12 -6.79 -7.76 22.91
CA ALA A 12 -6.37 -8.37 21.65
C ALA A 12 -5.03 -9.13 21.78
N ARG A 13 -4.76 -9.99 20.79
CA ARG A 13 -3.44 -10.63 20.58
C ARG A 13 -2.40 -9.61 20.10
N PRO A 14 -1.09 -9.90 20.26
CA PRO A 14 -0.02 -9.06 19.73
C PRO A 14 -0.11 -8.89 18.21
N ILE A 15 0.42 -7.78 17.68
CA ILE A 15 0.47 -7.50 16.24
C ILE A 15 1.24 -8.56 15.43
N ALA A 16 2.23 -9.22 16.05
CA ALA A 16 2.96 -10.31 15.43
C ALA A 16 2.08 -11.53 15.07
N GLU A 17 0.90 -11.65 15.68
CA GLU A 17 -0.11 -12.66 15.38
C GLU A 17 -1.25 -12.12 14.49
N ALA A 18 -1.22 -10.84 14.15
CA ALA A 18 -2.24 -10.23 13.30
C ALA A 18 -2.05 -10.63 11.84
N MET A 19 -3.16 -10.82 11.13
CA MET A 19 -3.14 -11.17 9.69
C MET A 19 -2.90 -9.96 8.78
N VAL A 20 -3.18 -8.75 9.29
CA VAL A 20 -2.97 -7.50 8.56
C VAL A 20 -2.64 -6.40 9.56
N THR A 21 -1.90 -5.39 9.09
CA THR A 21 -1.65 -4.14 9.82
C THR A 21 -2.63 -3.06 9.37
N SER A 22 -3.24 -2.35 10.32
CA SER A 22 -3.93 -1.09 10.04
C SER A 22 -2.99 0.07 10.36
N GLY A 23 -2.90 1.06 9.48
CA GLY A 23 -1.87 2.09 9.48
C GLY A 23 -0.82 1.89 8.39
N GLY A 24 0.16 2.80 8.31
CA GLY A 24 1.25 2.74 7.33
C GLY A 24 1.63 4.13 6.82
N ILE A 25 2.11 4.18 5.58
CA ILE A 25 2.44 5.43 4.88
C ILE A 25 1.15 6.16 4.53
N CYS A 26 1.07 7.43 4.96
CA CYS A 26 -0.09 8.29 4.75
C CYS A 26 -0.41 8.45 3.26
N LEU A 27 -1.61 8.07 2.84
CA LEU A 27 -2.06 8.17 1.45
C LEU A 27 -2.09 9.61 0.92
N ARG A 28 -2.11 10.62 1.80
CA ARG A 28 -2.01 12.03 1.39
C ARG A 28 -0.64 12.36 0.79
N GLU A 29 0.40 11.61 1.14
CA GLU A 29 1.77 11.78 0.67
C GLU A 29 2.10 10.92 -0.56
N VAL A 30 1.15 10.12 -1.02
CA VAL A 30 1.29 9.23 -2.18
C VAL A 30 0.40 9.72 -3.31
N ASN A 31 0.93 9.75 -4.53
CA ASN A 31 0.13 10.05 -5.71
C ASN A 31 -0.73 8.83 -6.09
N PRO A 32 -2.07 8.89 -6.03
CA PRO A 32 -2.92 7.73 -6.25
C PRO A 32 -2.89 7.21 -7.69
N LYS A 33 -2.41 8.02 -8.65
CA LYS A 33 -2.32 7.63 -10.07
C LYS A 33 -0.99 6.99 -10.45
N THR A 34 0.03 7.09 -9.60
CA THR A 34 1.37 6.60 -9.92
C THR A 34 2.02 5.81 -8.79
N MET A 35 1.45 5.84 -7.60
CA MET A 35 2.03 5.34 -6.36
C MET A 35 3.38 5.98 -5.98
N ALA A 36 3.74 7.10 -6.62
CA ALA A 36 4.96 7.84 -6.29
C ALA A 36 4.80 8.63 -4.99
N SER A 37 5.89 8.74 -4.22
CA SER A 37 5.99 9.71 -3.14
C SER A 37 5.84 11.13 -3.69
N LYS A 38 5.06 11.97 -3.01
CA LYS A 38 4.97 13.41 -3.26
C LYS A 38 6.15 14.18 -2.66
N LEU A 39 6.91 13.55 -1.76
CA LEU A 39 7.98 14.17 -0.99
C LEU A 39 9.37 13.84 -1.56
N VAL A 40 9.54 12.62 -2.07
CA VAL A 40 10.83 12.12 -2.57
C VAL A 40 10.71 11.66 -4.02
N ALA A 41 11.46 12.28 -4.91
CA ALA A 41 11.49 11.89 -6.32
C ALA A 41 12.02 10.45 -6.49
N ASN A 42 11.45 9.71 -7.44
CA ASN A 42 11.81 8.33 -7.77
C ASN A 42 11.59 7.30 -6.65
N LEU A 43 10.83 7.65 -5.61
CA LEU A 43 10.39 6.74 -4.57
C LEU A 43 8.93 6.35 -4.80
N TYR A 44 8.61 5.06 -4.71
CA TYR A 44 7.27 4.51 -4.93
C TYR A 44 6.94 3.52 -3.83
N PHE A 45 5.64 3.40 -3.51
CA PHE A 45 5.15 2.52 -2.45
C PHE A 45 4.05 1.60 -2.98
N ALA A 46 3.97 0.38 -2.47
CA ALA A 46 2.94 -0.58 -2.84
C ALA A 46 2.73 -1.60 -1.73
N GLY A 47 1.55 -2.21 -1.70
CA GLY A 47 1.19 -3.22 -0.71
C GLY A 47 0.91 -2.66 0.68
N GLU A 48 1.03 -3.54 1.67
CA GLU A 48 0.62 -3.33 3.07
C GLU A 48 1.44 -2.27 3.82
N ILE A 49 2.51 -1.74 3.22
CA ILE A 49 3.23 -0.59 3.80
C ILE A 49 2.43 0.71 3.68
N LEU A 50 1.48 0.77 2.74
CA LEU A 50 0.54 1.87 2.61
C LEU A 50 -0.51 1.77 3.72
N ASP A 51 -1.02 2.92 4.16
CA ASP A 51 -2.17 3.00 5.06
C ASP A 51 -3.47 2.56 4.34
N ILE A 52 -3.55 1.25 4.04
CA ILE A 52 -4.63 0.55 3.34
C ILE A 52 -4.78 -0.82 4.00
N ASP A 53 -5.92 -1.04 4.64
CA ASP A 53 -6.33 -2.34 5.13
C ASP A 53 -7.78 -2.65 4.72
N GLY A 54 -8.05 -3.94 4.49
CA GLY A 54 -9.36 -4.44 4.14
C GLY A 54 -9.76 -5.66 4.95
N PHE A 55 -11.04 -6.02 4.91
CA PHE A 55 -11.55 -7.24 5.52
C PHE A 55 -10.87 -8.50 4.94
N THR A 56 -11.03 -9.63 5.63
CA THR A 56 -10.63 -10.94 5.08
C THR A 56 -11.45 -11.27 3.82
N GLY A 57 -10.91 -12.13 2.95
CA GLY A 57 -11.55 -12.48 1.68
C GLY A 57 -10.81 -12.01 0.43
N GLY A 58 -9.52 -11.65 0.56
CA GLY A 58 -8.63 -11.35 -0.58
C GLY A 58 -8.45 -9.86 -0.89
N PHE A 59 -9.11 -8.96 -0.16
CA PHE A 59 -9.01 -7.50 -0.39
C PHE A 59 -7.59 -6.96 -0.21
N ASN A 60 -6.87 -7.41 0.82
CA ASN A 60 -5.48 -6.99 1.05
C ASN A 60 -4.54 -7.47 -0.08
N LEU A 61 -4.74 -8.69 -0.59
CA LEU A 61 -4.01 -9.20 -1.75
C LEU A 61 -4.33 -8.40 -3.00
N GLN A 62 -5.61 -8.07 -3.23
CA GLN A 62 -6.04 -7.25 -4.36
C GLN A 62 -5.42 -5.85 -4.30
N ALA A 63 -5.38 -5.24 -3.12
CA ALA A 63 -4.73 -3.94 -2.90
C ALA A 63 -3.21 -4.04 -3.18
N ALA A 64 -2.55 -5.08 -2.70
CA ALA A 64 -1.13 -5.31 -2.95
C ALA A 64 -0.82 -5.49 -4.44
N PHE A 65 -1.58 -6.30 -5.16
CA PHE A 65 -1.37 -6.51 -6.60
C PHE A 65 -1.66 -5.26 -7.43
N SER A 66 -2.77 -4.56 -7.12
CA SER A 66 -3.17 -3.36 -7.87
C SER A 66 -2.16 -2.22 -7.69
N THR A 67 -1.72 -1.97 -6.46
CA THR A 67 -0.72 -0.93 -6.16
C THR A 67 0.65 -1.31 -6.70
N GLY A 68 1.06 -2.58 -6.59
CA GLY A 68 2.32 -3.08 -7.12
C GLY A 68 2.44 -2.93 -8.64
N TYR A 69 1.38 -3.29 -9.37
CA TYR A 69 1.31 -3.10 -10.83
C TYR A 69 1.49 -1.62 -11.20
N LEU A 70 0.71 -0.74 -10.57
CA LEU A 70 0.73 0.69 -10.88
C LEU A 70 2.07 1.36 -10.53
N ALA A 71 2.64 1.02 -9.36
CA ALA A 71 3.93 1.52 -8.93
C ALA A 71 5.05 1.10 -9.88
N GLY A 72 5.10 -0.18 -10.25
CA GLY A 72 6.11 -0.72 -11.17
C GLY A 72 6.02 -0.10 -12.57
N GLN A 73 4.82 -0.01 -13.14
CA GLN A 73 4.61 0.62 -14.44
C GLN A 73 5.01 2.10 -14.42
N SER A 74 4.63 2.83 -13.36
CA SER A 74 4.92 4.26 -13.22
C SER A 74 6.41 4.53 -13.05
N ALA A 75 7.10 3.69 -12.27
CA ALA A 75 8.55 3.78 -12.09
C ALA A 75 9.29 3.55 -13.42
N ALA A 76 8.89 2.54 -14.20
CA ALA A 76 9.49 2.27 -15.50
C ALA A 76 9.29 3.40 -16.52
N LEU A 77 8.08 3.98 -16.59
CA LEU A 77 7.79 5.10 -17.49
C LEU A 77 8.55 6.37 -17.10
N ALA A 78 8.74 6.62 -15.81
CA ALA A 78 9.49 7.78 -15.32
C ALA A 78 10.98 7.73 -15.69
N ILE A 79 11.56 6.53 -15.88
CA ILE A 79 12.94 6.37 -16.38
C ILE A 79 12.99 6.76 -17.86
N LYS A 80 12.12 6.20 -18.70
CA LYS A 80 12.09 6.48 -20.15
C LYS A 80 11.90 7.97 -20.47
N LYS A 81 11.04 8.66 -19.70
CA LYS A 81 10.81 10.09 -19.88
C LYS A 81 12.09 10.90 -19.63
N ARG A 82 12.89 10.51 -18.64
CA ARG A 82 14.16 11.18 -18.31
C ARG A 82 15.22 10.93 -19.37
N GLU A 83 15.32 9.72 -19.90
CA GLU A 83 16.23 9.40 -21.01
C GLU A 83 15.90 10.26 -22.25
N GLY A 84 14.63 10.31 -22.66
CA GLY A 84 14.20 11.13 -23.80
C GLY A 84 14.34 12.66 -23.58
N GLU A 85 14.18 13.15 -22.35
CA GLU A 85 14.44 14.57 -22.03
C GLU A 85 15.94 14.91 -22.01
N THR A 86 16.80 13.92 -21.80
CA THR A 86 18.27 14.10 -21.82
C THR A 86 18.77 14.14 -23.26
N ASP A 87 18.23 13.29 -24.14
CA ASP A 87 18.55 13.29 -25.57
C ASP A 87 18.02 14.53 -26.30
N ALA A 88 16.87 15.08 -25.89
CA ALA A 88 16.29 16.29 -26.51
C ALA A 88 16.97 17.61 -26.09
N ARG A 89 17.92 17.57 -25.14
CA ARG A 89 18.68 18.74 -24.67
C ARG A 89 20.13 18.78 -25.20
N GLN A 90 20.50 17.82 -26.04
CA GLN A 90 21.73 17.84 -26.84
C GLN A 90 21.43 18.37 -28.25
#